data_AF-A0A2E1ZLB3-F1
#
_entry.id   AF-A0A2E1ZLB3-F1
#
_cell.length_a   1.000
_cell.length_b   1.000
_cell.length_c   1.000
_cell.angle_alpha   90.00
_cell.angle_beta   90.00
_cell.angle_gamma   90.00
#
_symmetry.space_group_name_H-M   'P 1'
#
loop_
_entity.id
_entity.type
_entity.pdbx_description
1 polymer ?
#
loop_
_entity_poly.entity_id
_entity_poly.type
_entity_poly.pdbx_seq_one_letter_code
_entity_poly.pdbx_strand_id
1 'polypeptide(L)'
;MRKAVWTSFGIALILVNLIAEVGEYYTGIHVHMFLRIALIFGVTMGASVLAGATMLVSKMDREVPLSGHVRDTLGADKKQNSEQAD
;
A
#
# COMPACT_ATOMS: atom_id res chain seq x y z
N MET A 1 -1.94 -2.20 -6.45
CA MET A 1 -2.37 -0.79 -6.53
C MET A 1 -3.61 -0.59 -7.39
N ARG A 2 -3.55 -0.69 -8.73
CA ARG A 2 -4.70 -0.30 -9.60
C ARG A 2 -6.01 -1.05 -9.32
N LYS A 3 -5.95 -2.37 -9.09
CA LYS A 3 -7.13 -3.17 -8.70
C LYS A 3 -7.63 -2.85 -7.29
N ALA A 4 -6.71 -2.69 -6.34
CA ALA A 4 -7.03 -2.40 -4.93
C ALA A 4 -7.75 -1.03 -4.77
N VAL A 5 -7.28 -0.01 -5.49
CA VAL A 5 -7.92 1.33 -5.49
C VAL A 5 -9.30 1.29 -6.12
N TRP A 6 -9.46 0.53 -7.21
CA TRP A 6 -10.76 0.34 -7.85
C TRP A 6 -11.74 -0.44 -6.97
N THR A 7 -11.28 -1.48 -6.26
CA THR A 7 -12.11 -2.22 -5.32
C THR A 7 -12.50 -1.36 -4.12
N SER A 8 -11.58 -0.56 -3.57
CA SER A 8 -11.91 0.34 -2.46
C SER A 8 -12.91 1.41 -2.87
N PHE A 9 -12.77 1.95 -4.09
CA PHE A 9 -13.71 2.92 -4.64
C PHE A 9 -15.11 2.32 -4.84
N GLY A 10 -15.20 1.12 -5.43
CA GLY A 10 -16.47 0.42 -5.61
C GLY A 10 -17.15 0.09 -4.28
N ILE A 11 -16.39 -0.37 -3.29
CA ILE A 11 -16.89 -0.66 -1.95
C ILE A 11 -17.37 0.63 -1.25
N ALA A 12 -16.61 1.72 -1.33
CA ALA A 12 -16.98 3.01 -0.74
C ALA A 12 -18.26 3.58 -1.36
N LEU A 13 -18.47 3.43 -2.67
CA LEU A 13 -19.70 3.85 -3.34
C LEU A 13 -20.94 3.16 -2.75
N ILE A 14 -20.86 1.86 -2.50
CA ILE A 14 -21.96 1.08 -1.95
C ILE A 14 -22.17 1.43 -0.47
N LEU A 15 -21.10 1.38 0.33
CA LEU A 15 -21.16 1.59 1.77
C LEU A 15 -21.65 2.99 2.15
N VAL A 16 -21.13 4.03 1.52
CA VAL A 16 -21.50 5.41 1.87
C VAL A 16 -22.96 5.70 1.49
N ASN A 17 -23.43 5.19 0.36
CA ASN A 17 -24.85 5.33 0.00
C ASN A 17 -25.75 4.54 0.94
N LEU A 18 -25.37 3.31 1.30
CA LEU A 18 -26.12 2.48 2.24
C LEU A 18 -26.21 3.16 3.62
N ILE A 19 -25.09 3.64 4.16
CA ILE A 19 -25.04 4.32 5.46
C ILE A 19 -25.85 5.62 5.43
N ALA A 20 -25.79 6.36 4.32
CA ALA A 20 -26.56 7.59 4.20
C ALA A 20 -28.07 7.34 4.10
N GLU A 21 -28.49 6.31 3.37
CA GLU A 21 -29.89 5.87 3.30
C GLU A 21 -30.41 5.40 4.68
N VAL A 22 -29.63 4.55 5.36
CA VAL A 22 -29.95 4.05 6.69
C VAL A 22 -29.96 5.20 7.71
N GLY A 23 -28.99 6.11 7.62
CA GLY A 23 -28.93 7.31 8.46
C GLY A 23 -30.15 8.20 8.28
N GLU A 24 -30.58 8.42 7.05
CA GLU A 24 -31.80 9.18 6.74
C GLU A 24 -33.04 8.47 7.29
N TYR A 25 -33.14 7.15 7.16
CA TYR A 25 -34.25 6.37 7.70
C TYR A 25 -34.39 6.47 9.24
N TYR A 26 -33.28 6.40 9.97
CA TYR A 26 -33.32 6.41 11.44
C TYR A 26 -33.30 7.80 12.06
N THR A 27 -32.65 8.79 11.42
CA THR A 27 -32.45 10.11 12.01
C THR A 27 -33.29 11.20 11.35
N GLY A 28 -33.87 10.94 10.18
CA GLY A 28 -34.58 11.94 9.37
C GLY A 28 -33.67 13.03 8.79
N ILE A 29 -32.34 12.93 8.98
CA ILE A 29 -31.38 13.91 8.48
C ILE A 29 -31.04 13.56 7.04
N HIS A 30 -31.47 14.42 6.12
CA HIS A 30 -31.16 14.28 4.71
C HIS A 30 -29.68 14.63 4.45
N VAL A 31 -28.87 13.61 4.20
CA VAL A 31 -27.45 13.77 3.84
C VAL A 31 -27.37 14.21 2.39
N HIS A 32 -27.10 15.50 2.15
CA HIS A 32 -26.94 16.06 0.82
C HIS A 32 -25.92 15.29 -0.04
N MET A 33 -26.23 15.14 -1.33
CA MET A 33 -25.43 14.38 -2.29
C MET A 33 -23.97 14.86 -2.38
N PHE A 34 -23.72 16.17 -2.24
CA PHE A 34 -22.36 16.72 -2.19
C PHE A 34 -21.53 16.16 -1.03
N LEU A 35 -22.14 16.03 0.16
CA LEU A 35 -21.48 15.46 1.32
C LEU A 35 -21.20 13.97 1.12
N ARG A 36 -22.13 13.22 0.52
CA ARG A 36 -21.94 11.80 0.19
C ARG A 36 -20.74 11.61 -0.75
N ILE A 37 -20.62 12.43 -1.79
CA ILE A 37 -19.50 12.38 -2.75
C ILE A 37 -18.18 12.73 -2.05
N ALA A 38 -18.15 13.81 -1.26
CA ALA A 38 -16.96 14.22 -0.51
C ALA A 38 -16.47 13.10 0.43
N LEU A 39 -17.39 12.38 1.05
CA LEU A 39 -17.09 11.28 1.97
C LEU A 39 -16.53 10.05 1.23
N ILE A 40 -17.11 9.69 0.07
CA ILE A 40 -16.57 8.64 -0.81
C ILE A 40 -15.14 8.98 -1.25
N PHE A 41 -14.91 10.23 -1.67
CA PHE A 41 -13.59 10.69 -2.06
C PHE A 41 -12.60 10.65 -0.89
N GLY A 42 -12.99 11.14 0.29
CA GLY A 42 -12.16 11.12 1.48
C GLY A 42 -11.74 9.71 1.90
N VAL A 43 -12.69 8.77 1.94
CA VAL A 43 -12.43 7.37 2.27
C VAL A 43 -11.52 6.71 1.23
N THR A 44 -11.78 6.96 -0.06
CA THR A 44 -10.96 6.39 -1.15
C THR A 44 -9.53 6.93 -1.11
N MET A 45 -9.36 8.22 -0.85
CA MET A 45 -8.05 8.87 -0.74
C MET A 45 -7.28 8.32 0.47
N GLY A 46 -7.93 8.25 1.64
CA GLY A 46 -7.33 7.71 2.86
C GLY A 46 -6.89 6.25 2.70
N ALA A 47 -7.76 5.40 2.14
CA ALA A 47 -7.43 4.01 1.86
C ALA A 47 -6.26 3.87 0.87
N SER A 48 -6.21 4.73 -0.15
CA SER A 48 -5.12 4.74 -1.14
C SER A 48 -3.76 5.10 -0.52
N VAL A 49 -3.75 6.09 0.39
CA VAL A 49 -2.52 6.49 1.11
C VAL A 49 -2.05 5.37 2.04
N LEU A 50 -2.94 4.78 2.83
CA LEU A 50 -2.59 3.65 3.71
C LEU A 50 -2.09 2.44 2.91
N ALA A 51 -2.78 2.08 1.82
CA ALA A 51 -2.37 0.99 0.94
C ALA A 51 -1.01 1.27 0.27
N GLY A 52 -0.75 2.52 -0.11
CA GLY A 52 0.55 2.95 -0.62
C GLY A 52 1.65 2.80 0.42
N ALA A 53 1.42 3.29 1.64
CA ALA A 53 2.39 3.21 2.74
C ALA A 53 2.73 1.76 3.11
N THR A 54 1.72 0.91 3.27
CA THR A 54 1.91 -0.52 3.57
C THR A 54 2.65 -1.25 2.45
N MET A 55 2.39 -0.91 1.17
CA MET A 55 3.13 -1.47 0.04
C MET A 55 4.61 -1.06 0.05
N LEU A 56 4.92 0.21 0.38
CA LEU A 56 6.29 0.71 0.49
C LEU A 56 7.05 -0.01 1.61
N VAL A 57 6.43 -0.15 2.79
CA VAL A 57 7.01 -0.88 3.94
C VAL A 57 7.28 -2.33 3.56
N SER A 58 6.33 -3.01 2.91
CA SER A 58 6.50 -4.39 2.48
C SER A 58 7.59 -4.57 1.42
N LYS A 59 7.82 -3.54 0.58
CA LYS A 59 8.92 -3.55 -0.39
C LYS A 59 10.27 -3.34 0.29
N MET A 60 10.35 -2.40 1.22
CA MET A 60 11.54 -2.15 2.03
C MET A 60 11.97 -3.40 2.82
N ASP A 61 11.02 -4.14 3.39
CA ASP A 61 11.29 -5.39 4.12
C ASP A 61 11.83 -6.52 3.20
N ARG A 62 11.58 -6.42 1.90
CA ARG A 62 12.03 -7.40 0.89
C ARG A 62 13.29 -6.98 0.14
N GLU A 63 13.80 -5.78 0.36
CA GLU A 63 15.02 -5.32 -0.28
C GLU A 63 16.24 -5.87 0.47
N VAL A 64 17.08 -6.61 -0.26
CA VAL A 64 18.42 -7.02 0.21
C VAL A 64 19.30 -5.77 0.21
N PRO A 65 20.04 -5.48 1.30
CA PRO A 65 20.87 -4.28 1.37
C PRO A 65 21.89 -4.25 0.22
N LEU A 66 21.88 -3.15 -0.53
CA LEU A 66 22.78 -2.91 -1.66
C LEU A 66 24.26 -2.81 -1.23
N SER A 67 24.53 -2.73 0.08
CA SER A 67 25.89 -2.72 0.63
C SER A 67 26.62 -4.06 0.49
N GLY A 68 25.94 -5.11 0.01
CA GLY A 68 26.52 -6.44 -0.06
C GLY A 68 26.77 -7.01 1.34
N HIS A 69 26.84 -8.32 1.44
CA HIS A 69 27.48 -8.93 2.58
C HIS A 69 28.94 -8.46 2.58
N VAL A 70 29.43 -7.87 3.68
CA VAL A 70 30.86 -7.53 3.88
C VAL A 70 31.77 -8.77 3.71
N ARG A 71 31.19 -9.98 3.68
CA ARG A 71 31.89 -11.22 3.35
C ARG A 71 32.23 -11.41 1.86
N ASP A 72 31.62 -10.66 0.94
CA ASP A 72 31.78 -10.88 -0.51
C ASP A 72 32.78 -9.93 -1.18
N THR A 73 33.25 -8.90 -0.48
CA THR A 73 34.31 -7.99 -0.99
C THR A 73 35.72 -8.41 -0.60
N LEU A 74 35.88 -9.43 0.25
CA LEU A 74 37.19 -9.93 0.71
C LEU A 74 37.54 -11.33 0.20
N GLY A 75 36.61 -12.02 -0.48
CA GLY A 75 36.77 -13.40 -0.94
C GLY A 75 37.38 -13.56 -2.34
N ALA A 76 37.23 -12.54 -3.19
CA ALA A 76 37.69 -12.61 -4.58
C ALA A 76 39.23 -12.64 -4.72
N ASP A 77 39.95 -12.15 -3.71
CA ASP A 77 41.42 -12.02 -3.78
C ASP A 77 42.18 -13.24 -3.22
N LYS A 78 41.49 -14.18 -2.53
CA LYS A 78 42.17 -15.33 -1.92
C LYS A 78 42.27 -16.57 -2.82
N LYS A 79 41.55 -16.60 -3.96
CA LYS A 79 41.49 -17.79 -4.82
C LYS A 79 42.55 -17.84 -5.93
N GLN A 80 43.21 -16.72 -6.22
CA GLN A 80 44.21 -16.68 -7.30
C GLN A 80 45.62 -17.12 -6.88
N ASN A 81 45.91 -17.15 -5.58
CA ASN A 81 47.25 -17.48 -5.07
C ASN A 81 47.43 -18.94 -4.61
N SER A 82 46.43 -19.80 -4.82
CA SER A 82 46.49 -21.23 -4.45
C SER A 82 46.51 -22.17 -5.66
N GLU A 83 46.56 -21.64 -6.89
CA GLU A 83 46.59 -22.45 -8.12
C GLU A 83 47.97 -22.38 -8.82
N GLN A 84 48.99 -21.88 -8.12
CA GLN A 84 50.36 -21.73 -8.63
C GLN A 84 51.43 -22.42 -7.78
N ALA A 85 51.02 -23.27 -6.83
CA ALA A 85 51.91 -24.13 -6.06
C ALA A 85 51.27 -25.53 -6.00
N ASP A 86 51.57 -26.35 -7.02
CA ASP A 86 51.92 -27.77 -6.93
C ASP A 86 52.13 -28.36 -8.33
#